data_AF-A0A519BJY5-F1
#
_entry.id   AF-A0A519BJY5-F1
#
_cell.length_a   1.000
_cell.length_b   1.000
_cell.length_c   1.000
_cell.angle_alpha   90.00
_cell.angle_beta   90.00
_cell.angle_gamma   90.00
#
_symmetry.space_group_name_H-M   'P 1'
#
loop_
_entity.id
_entity.type
_entity.pdbx_description
1 polymer ?
#
loop_
_entity_poly.entity_id
_entity_poly.type
_entity_poly.pdbx_seq_one_letter_code
_entity_poly.pdbx_strand_id
1 'polypeptide(L)' 'MKAYELLKKSKKHGRKRTLALTDYLFEAERLKKENPEASWREIAGKINFNKRKKYRVSAGYLARIYNQFKKSI' A
#
# COMPACT_ATOMS: atom_id res chain seq x y z
N MET A 1 -10.42 -8.75 6.59
CA MET A 1 -9.77 -10.03 6.19
C MET A 1 -9.48 -10.17 4.69
N LYS A 2 -9.97 -9.34 3.76
CA LYS A 2 -9.79 -9.56 2.31
C LYS A 2 -8.38 -9.28 1.74
N ALA A 3 -7.60 -8.36 2.33
CA ALA A 3 -6.30 -8.00 1.76
C ALA A 3 -5.28 -9.13 1.82
N TYR A 4 -5.23 -9.76 2.98
CA TYR A 4 -4.29 -10.82 3.30
C TYR A 4 -4.48 -12.05 2.39
N GLU A 5 -5.71 -12.32 1.94
CA GLU A 5 -6.02 -13.45 1.06
C GLU A 5 -5.64 -13.22 -0.40
N LEU A 6 -5.85 -12.01 -0.93
CA LEU A 6 -5.39 -11.62 -2.28
C LEU A 6 -3.88 -11.73 -2.41
N LEU A 7 -3.15 -11.37 -1.36
CA LEU A 7 -1.69 -11.47 -1.29
C LEU A 7 -1.20 -12.92 -1.17
N LYS A 8 -1.95 -13.78 -0.46
CA LYS A 8 -1.71 -15.23 -0.38
C LYS A 8 -1.86 -15.92 -1.74
N LYS A 9 -2.75 -15.42 -2.61
CA LYS A 9 -2.91 -15.87 -4.01
C LYS A 9 -1.78 -15.40 -4.94
N SER A 10 -1.17 -14.23 -4.70
CA SER A 10 -0.08 -13.69 -5.56
C SER A 10 1.30 -14.37 -5.41
N LYS A 11 1.35 -15.58 -4.83
CA LYS A 11 2.54 -16.37 -4.45
C LYS A 11 3.53 -16.73 -5.59
N LYS A 12 3.43 -16.15 -6.78
CA LYS A 12 4.32 -16.43 -7.92
C LYS A 12 5.55 -15.50 -8.03
N HIS A 13 5.58 -14.37 -7.32
CA HIS A 13 6.73 -13.45 -7.35
C HIS A 13 7.15 -12.96 -5.95
N GLY A 14 8.23 -13.53 -5.42
CA GLY A 14 9.06 -12.92 -4.37
C GLY A 14 8.36 -12.51 -3.07
N ARG A 15 8.16 -13.47 -2.16
CA ARG A 15 7.52 -13.35 -0.83
C ARG A 15 7.86 -12.08 -0.02
N LYS A 16 9.09 -11.55 -0.15
CA LYS A 16 9.54 -10.31 0.53
C LYS A 16 8.96 -9.02 -0.07
N ARG A 17 8.80 -8.93 -1.39
CA ARG A 17 8.18 -7.75 -2.05
C ARG A 17 6.69 -7.68 -1.76
N THR A 18 6.02 -8.83 -1.76
CA THR A 18 4.58 -8.96 -1.48
C THR A 18 4.23 -8.49 -0.06
N LEU A 19 5.00 -8.89 0.96
CA LEU A 19 4.81 -8.45 2.35
C LEU A 19 4.98 -6.93 2.52
N ALA A 20 6.02 -6.35 1.91
CA ALA A 20 6.23 -4.90 1.96
C ALA A 20 5.08 -4.12 1.30
N LEU A 21 4.59 -4.59 0.15
CA LEU A 21 3.43 -4.02 -0.54
C LEU A 21 2.14 -4.08 0.27
N THR A 22 1.97 -5.14 1.05
CA THR A 22 0.81 -5.33 1.94
C THR A 22 0.77 -4.26 3.01
N ASP A 23 1.90 -4.08 3.69
CA ASP A 23 2.06 -3.07 4.73
C ASP A 23 1.80 -1.66 4.20
N TYR A 24 2.29 -1.36 2.98
CA TYR A 24 2.07 -0.07 2.34
C TYR A 24 0.59 0.18 2.01
N LEU A 25 -0.13 -0.86 1.58
CA LEU A 25 -1.57 -0.75 1.29
C LEU A 25 -2.40 -0.56 2.56
N PHE A 26 -2.09 -1.28 3.64
CA PHE A 26 -2.79 -1.11 4.92
C PHE A 26 -2.56 0.28 5.51
N GLU A 27 -1.32 0.75 5.49
CA GLU A 27 -1.00 2.08 6.01
C GLU A 27 -1.63 3.18 5.15
N ALA A 28 -1.66 3.00 3.82
CA ALA A 28 -2.36 3.90 2.92
C ALA A 28 -3.87 3.92 3.16
N GLU A 29 -4.49 2.75 3.39
CA GLU A 29 -5.92 2.66 3.72
C GLU A 29 -6.24 3.32 5.06
N ARG A 30 -5.40 3.11 6.08
CA ARG A 30 -5.53 3.76 7.39
C ARG A 30 -5.47 5.28 7.25
N LEU A 31 -4.44 5.79 6.54
CA LEU A 31 -4.26 7.23 6.33
C LEU A 31 -5.37 7.86 5.49
N LYS A 32 -5.91 7.15 4.50
CA LYS A 32 -7.08 7.64 3.74
C LYS A 32 -8.37 7.65 4.55
N LYS A 33 -8.54 6.72 5.50
CA LYS A 33 -9.70 6.74 6.41
C LYS A 33 -9.59 7.89 7.42
N GLU A 34 -8.40 8.12 7.96
CA GLU A 34 -8.14 9.22 8.89
C GLU A 34 -8.22 10.59 8.22
N ASN A 35 -7.89 10.66 6.92
CA ASN A 35 -7.87 11.91 6.19
C ASN A 35 -8.28 11.69 4.71
N PRO A 36 -9.60 11.66 4.42
CA PRO A 36 -10.13 11.36 3.08
C PRO A 36 -9.63 12.31 1.98
N GLU A 37 -9.38 13.57 2.33
CA GLU A 37 -8.90 14.60 1.40
C GLU A 37 -7.39 14.54 1.13
N ALA A 38 -6.61 13.82 1.94
CA ALA A 38 -5.15 13.79 1.81
C ALA A 38 -4.71 13.24 0.45
N SER A 39 -3.87 13.97 -0.27
CA SER A 39 -3.36 13.55 -1.57
C SER A 39 -2.49 12.29 -1.45
N TRP A 40 -2.40 11.51 -2.52
CA TRP A 40 -1.49 10.35 -2.57
C TRP A 40 -0.02 10.74 -2.36
N ARG A 41 0.35 12.00 -2.64
CA ARG A 41 1.68 12.55 -2.39
C ARG A 41 1.95 12.68 -0.90
N GLU A 42 1.01 13.20 -0.14
CA GLU A 42 1.10 13.33 1.32
C GLU A 42 1.11 11.95 1.99
N ILE A 43 0.24 11.04 1.54
CA ILE A 43 0.16 9.67 2.06
C ILE A 43 1.46 8.91 1.80
N ALA A 44 1.98 8.95 0.58
CA ALA A 44 3.27 8.34 0.26
C ALA A 44 4.41 8.98 1.06
N GLY A 45 4.37 10.29 1.28
CA GLY A 45 5.32 11.01 2.15
C GLY A 45 5.33 10.46 3.58
N LYS A 46 4.16 10.39 4.22
CA LYS A 46 4.00 9.85 5.59
C LYS A 46 4.45 8.40 5.69
N ILE A 47 4.05 7.57 4.72
CA ILE A 47 4.44 6.16 4.66
C ILE A 47 5.96 6.00 4.55
N ASN A 48 6.60 6.75 3.67
CA ASN A 48 8.05 6.70 3.45
C ASN A 48 8.85 7.23 4.65
N PHE A 49 8.31 8.23 5.34
CA PHE A 49 8.87 8.77 6.58
C PHE A 49 8.81 7.72 7.72
N ASN A 50 7.65 7.11 7.91
CA ASN A 50 7.41 6.16 9.00
C ASN A 50 8.19 4.84 8.82
N LYS A 51 8.31 4.33 7.59
CA LYS A 51 8.98 3.05 7.28
C LYS A 51 10.52 3.15 7.16
N ARG A 52 11.14 4.25 7.60
CA ARG A 52 12.61 4.50 7.60
C ARG A 52 13.34 3.86 6.40
N LYS A 53 13.19 4.48 5.22
CA LYS A 53 14.01 4.31 3.99
C LYS A 53 14.18 2.92 3.34
N LYS A 54 13.75 1.79 3.90
CA LYS A 54 14.07 0.48 3.30
C LYS A 54 13.44 0.26 1.91
N TYR A 55 12.26 0.84 1.66
CA TYR A 55 11.68 0.98 0.32
C TYR A 55 10.93 2.31 0.22
N ARG A 56 11.19 3.07 -0.85
CA ARG A 56 10.50 4.34 -1.14
C ARG A 56 9.38 4.05 -2.14
N VAL A 57 8.13 4.32 -1.76
CA VAL A 57 6.97 4.18 -2.63
C VAL A 57 6.66 5.52 -3.28
N SER A 58 6.48 5.56 -4.60
CA SER A 58 6.01 6.76 -5.27
C SER A 58 4.50 6.91 -5.12
N ALA A 59 4.00 8.15 -5.10
CA ALA A 59 2.58 8.43 -5.00
C ALA A 59 1.77 7.78 -6.14
N GLY A 60 2.29 7.84 -7.36
CA GLY A 60 1.66 7.21 -8.53
C GLY A 60 1.63 5.69 -8.45
N TYR A 61 2.70 5.07 -7.93
CA TYR A 61 2.70 3.62 -7.71
C TYR A 61 1.68 3.23 -6.63
N LEU A 62 1.65 3.98 -5.51
CA LEU A 62 0.73 3.76 -4.40
C LEU A 62 -0.74 3.86 -4.81
N ALA A 63 -1.10 4.91 -5.57
CA ALA A 63 -2.46 5.09 -6.07
C ALA A 63 -2.88 3.93 -7.00
N ARG A 64 -1.99 3.50 -7.89
CA ARG A 64 -2.25 2.39 -8.82
C ARG A 64 -2.52 1.07 -8.10
N ILE A 65 -1.65 0.70 -7.15
CA ILE A 65 -1.82 -0.54 -6.39
C ILE A 65 -3.06 -0.49 -5.49
N TYR A 66 -3.38 0.68 -4.92
CA TYR A 66 -4.57 0.86 -4.10
C TYR A 66 -5.86 0.71 -4.91
N ASN A 67 -5.92 1.30 -6.10
CA ASN A 67 -7.07 1.15 -6.99
C ASN A 67 -7.25 -0.29 -7.48
N GLN A 68 -6.15 -0.97 -7.82
CA GLN A 68 -6.18 -2.38 -8.19
C GLN A 68 -6.65 -3.27 -7.03
N PHE A 69 -6.24 -2.92 -5.80
CA PHE A 69 -6.67 -3.58 -4.59
C PHE A 69 -8.17 -3.42 -4.32
N LYS A 70 -8.71 -2.20 -4.41
CA LYS A 70 -10.14 -1.92 -4.22
C LYS A 70 -11.02 -2.60 -5.27
N LYS A 71 -10.55 -2.72 -6.52
CA LYS A 71 -11.28 -3.43 -7.59
C LYS A 71 -11.34 -4.95 -7.40
N SER A 72 -10.47 -5.51 -6.55
CA SER A 72 -10.39 -6.95 -6.30
C SER A 72 -11.18 -7.38 -5.04
N ILE A 73 -11.86 -6.45 -4.36
CA ILE A 73 -12.66 -6.64 -3.14
C ILE A 73 -14.14 -6.64 -3.47
#